data_AF-A0A944GSD5-F1
#
_entry.id   AF-A0A944GSD5-F1
#
_cell.length_a   1.000
_cell.length_b   1.000
_cell.length_c   1.000
_cell.angle_alpha   90.00
_cell.angle_beta   90.00
_cell.angle_gamma   90.00
#
_symmetry.space_group_name_H-M   'P 1'
#
loop_
_entity.id
_entity.type
_entity.pdbx_description
1 polymer ?
#
loop_
_entity_poly.entity_id
_entity_poly.type
_entity_poly.pdbx_seq_one_letter_code
_entity_poly.pdbx_strand_id
1 'polypeptide(L)'
;MTGIGGFLGAQDPGGYSAVTTHGLQTTAEGLLHLTPPGAAISGTPLSFNDTANNSRWATWVRGSLYLSEFLSRVSYEPKDTNSVRSIALSFDNHDLVELLLPSDALLAEQCSHVRDYADLRGDRGAEIVSQLGFPTEYFSMILGMHVAQHKSTVELITATQVVAAHMAMIAKHALAVRRPDQIDGRILPMIPTPGHGSFPSAHATEAYAVLTVLEALATSWGGFEDLDNRIVMMRGLAERIAVNRTVAGVHYPIDSWAGATLGTAIGKIILNLAGHTGVPVEELRYEPQNQDFSDFDFSQNGGTMGLHSCGQFQTSAAPHFSWLWDNALTETQKV
;
A
#
# COMPACT_ATOMS: atom_id res chain seq x y z
N MET A 1 5.98 -21.25 16.33
CA MET A 1 6.92 -20.11 16.26
C MET A 1 6.11 -18.86 16.00
N THR A 2 6.25 -17.84 16.82
CA THR A 2 5.67 -16.51 16.56
C THR A 2 6.80 -15.49 16.67
N GLY A 3 7.47 -15.25 15.55
CA GLY A 3 8.36 -14.12 15.35
C GLY A 3 7.76 -13.21 14.26
N ILE A 4 8.45 -12.12 13.92
CA ILE A 4 8.00 -11.18 12.87
C ILE A 4 7.71 -11.90 11.54
N GLY A 5 8.45 -12.97 11.21
CA GLY A 5 8.19 -13.78 10.02
C GLY A 5 6.79 -14.38 9.95
N GLY A 6 6.27 -14.92 11.06
CA GLY A 6 4.90 -15.44 11.13
C GLY A 6 3.83 -14.35 11.17
N PHE A 7 4.19 -13.14 11.62
CA PHE A 7 3.33 -11.95 11.57
C PHE A 7 3.23 -11.36 10.15
N LEU A 8 4.32 -11.43 9.38
CA LEU A 8 4.40 -10.93 8.00
C LEU A 8 4.16 -12.01 6.92
N GLY A 9 4.01 -13.28 7.31
CA GLY A 9 3.37 -14.37 6.56
C GLY A 9 4.10 -14.94 5.34
N ALA A 10 5.18 -14.31 4.84
CA ALA A 10 5.83 -14.72 3.59
C ALA A 10 7.22 -15.32 3.80
N GLN A 11 7.43 -16.57 3.35
CA GLN A 11 8.71 -17.31 3.40
C GLN A 11 9.25 -17.56 4.83
N ASP A 12 8.37 -17.62 5.84
CA ASP A 12 8.70 -18.23 7.14
C ASP A 12 8.67 -19.77 6.98
N PRO A 13 9.79 -20.49 7.16
CA PRO A 13 9.81 -21.94 6.97
C PRO A 13 8.95 -22.70 8.00
N GLY A 14 8.53 -22.04 9.09
CA GLY A 14 7.82 -22.70 10.17
C GLY A 14 8.67 -23.80 10.81
N GLY A 15 8.02 -24.71 11.54
CA GLY A 15 8.67 -25.87 12.15
C GLY A 15 8.41 -27.15 11.37
N TYR A 16 9.38 -28.04 11.32
CA TYR A 16 9.16 -29.41 10.83
C TYR A 16 8.24 -30.20 11.77
N SER A 17 7.56 -31.22 11.23
CA SER A 17 6.80 -32.18 12.04
C SER A 17 7.72 -32.95 13.00
N ALA A 18 7.15 -33.55 14.05
CA ALA A 18 7.92 -34.37 14.99
C ALA A 18 8.62 -35.55 14.30
N VAL A 19 7.92 -36.20 13.35
CA VAL A 19 8.47 -37.34 12.59
C VAL A 19 9.61 -36.89 11.68
N THR A 20 9.43 -35.78 10.95
CA THR A 20 10.48 -35.21 10.10
C THR A 20 11.69 -34.80 10.94
N THR A 21 11.48 -34.13 12.07
CA THR A 21 12.55 -33.74 12.99
C THR A 21 13.34 -34.95 13.47
N HIS A 22 12.68 -36.03 13.87
CA HIS A 22 13.34 -37.26 14.29
C HIS A 22 14.12 -37.92 13.14
N GLY A 23 13.55 -37.94 11.93
CA GLY A 23 14.24 -38.43 10.73
C GLY A 23 15.50 -37.62 10.39
N LEU A 24 15.44 -36.29 10.52
CA LEU A 24 16.59 -35.40 10.32
C LEU A 24 17.69 -35.67 11.35
N GLN A 25 17.34 -35.86 12.62
CA GLN A 25 18.29 -36.17 13.70
C GLN A 25 18.99 -37.50 13.48
N THR A 26 18.23 -38.58 13.28
CA THR A 26 18.77 -39.92 13.06
C THR A 26 19.66 -39.98 11.81
N THR A 27 19.28 -39.25 10.74
CA THR A 27 20.12 -39.10 9.54
C THR A 27 21.42 -38.37 9.85
N ALA A 28 21.38 -37.26 10.60
CA ALA A 28 22.57 -36.49 10.96
C ALA A 28 23.57 -37.36 11.76
N GLU A 29 23.08 -38.09 12.77
CA GLU A 29 23.89 -39.02 13.58
C GLU A 29 24.47 -40.15 12.73
N GLY A 30 23.67 -40.70 11.82
CA GLY A 30 24.09 -41.75 10.90
C GLY A 30 25.17 -41.32 9.91
N LEU A 31 25.24 -40.04 9.54
CA LEU A 31 26.22 -39.53 8.58
C LEU A 31 27.50 -38.96 9.22
N LEU A 32 27.41 -38.42 10.45
CA LEU A 32 28.50 -37.71 11.13
C LEU A 32 29.80 -38.54 11.25
N HIS A 33 29.70 -39.86 11.45
CA HIS A 33 30.86 -40.74 11.58
C HIS A 33 31.69 -40.88 10.29
N LEU A 34 31.15 -40.49 9.13
CA LEU A 34 31.83 -40.56 7.83
C LEU A 34 32.87 -39.45 7.65
N THR A 35 32.86 -38.43 8.49
CA THR A 35 33.78 -37.30 8.41
C THR A 35 34.72 -37.29 9.62
N PRO A 36 36.06 -37.23 9.42
CA PRO A 36 37.00 -37.15 10.53
C PRO A 36 36.79 -35.84 11.32
N PRO A 37 37.02 -35.83 12.65
CA PRO A 37 36.94 -34.62 13.45
C PRO A 37 37.94 -33.57 12.94
N GLY A 38 37.48 -32.33 12.75
CA GLY A 38 38.31 -31.23 12.26
C GLY A 38 37.78 -29.87 12.69
N ALA A 39 38.65 -28.86 12.69
CA ALA A 39 38.23 -27.48 12.90
C ALA A 39 37.32 -27.02 11.74
N ALA A 40 36.32 -26.20 12.05
CA ALA A 40 35.51 -25.55 11.02
C ALA A 40 36.40 -24.71 10.10
N ILE A 41 36.12 -24.75 8.81
CA ILE A 41 36.82 -23.92 7.81
C ILE A 41 36.19 -22.53 7.83
N SER A 42 37.01 -21.48 7.72
CA SER A 42 36.53 -20.11 7.56
C SER A 42 35.69 -19.99 6.28
N GLY A 43 34.44 -19.56 6.41
CA GLY A 43 33.59 -19.25 5.26
C GLY A 43 33.96 -17.93 4.58
N THR A 44 33.46 -17.73 3.35
CA THR A 44 33.55 -16.42 2.68
C THR A 44 32.53 -15.45 3.31
N PRO A 45 32.96 -14.32 3.88
CA PRO A 45 32.04 -13.36 4.48
C PRO A 45 31.13 -12.73 3.44
N LEU A 46 29.89 -12.41 3.83
CA LEU A 46 28.99 -11.60 3.02
C LEU A 46 29.43 -10.12 3.04
N SER A 47 29.04 -9.37 2.01
CA SER A 47 29.28 -7.93 1.95
C SER A 47 28.64 -7.21 3.15
N PHE A 48 29.38 -6.32 3.79
CA PHE A 48 28.91 -5.55 4.95
C PHE A 48 28.00 -4.40 4.52
N ASN A 49 26.77 -4.37 5.04
CA ASN A 49 25.76 -3.34 4.77
C ASN A 49 25.50 -3.09 3.26
N ASP A 50 25.23 -4.17 2.53
CA ASP A 50 25.07 -4.17 1.07
C ASP A 50 23.75 -4.83 0.66
N THR A 51 23.03 -4.22 -0.27
CA THR A 51 21.76 -4.73 -0.81
C THR A 51 21.91 -5.96 -1.69
N ALA A 52 23.11 -6.32 -2.12
CA ALA A 52 23.38 -7.62 -2.74
C ALA A 52 22.91 -8.79 -1.87
N ASN A 53 22.89 -8.60 -0.54
CA ASN A 53 22.40 -9.59 0.41
C ASN A 53 20.87 -9.82 0.35
N ASN A 54 20.09 -8.88 -0.20
CA ASN A 54 18.62 -8.99 -0.28
C ASN A 54 18.17 -10.26 -1.01
N SER A 55 18.93 -10.71 -2.01
CA SER A 55 18.69 -11.96 -2.74
C SER A 55 18.71 -13.22 -1.86
N ARG A 56 19.35 -13.14 -0.69
CA ARG A 56 19.50 -14.24 0.28
C ARG A 56 18.43 -14.22 1.37
N TRP A 57 17.80 -13.06 1.58
CA TRP A 57 16.84 -12.87 2.66
C TRP A 57 15.45 -13.38 2.28
N ALA A 58 14.67 -13.76 3.28
CA ALA A 58 13.26 -14.06 3.08
C ALA A 58 12.50 -12.76 2.79
N THR A 59 11.37 -12.85 2.06
CA THR A 59 10.52 -11.69 1.73
C THR A 59 10.11 -10.91 2.98
N TRP A 60 9.78 -11.55 4.09
CA TRP A 60 9.43 -10.84 5.33
C TRP A 60 10.57 -9.99 5.91
N VAL A 61 11.82 -10.45 5.75
CA VAL A 61 13.02 -9.70 6.19
C VAL A 61 13.18 -8.47 5.31
N ARG A 62 13.10 -8.64 3.98
CA ARG A 62 13.16 -7.52 3.04
C ARG A 62 12.05 -6.51 3.28
N GLY A 63 10.82 -6.98 3.51
CA GLY A 63 9.67 -6.15 3.89
C GLY A 63 9.95 -5.26 5.11
N SER A 64 10.62 -5.82 6.13
CA SER A 64 11.03 -5.06 7.32
C SER A 64 12.06 -3.97 7.00
N LEU A 65 12.98 -4.25 6.07
CA LEU A 65 13.98 -3.28 5.61
C LEU A 65 13.35 -2.16 4.77
N TYR A 66 12.44 -2.48 3.84
CA TYR A 66 11.68 -1.48 3.06
C TYR A 66 10.91 -0.53 3.98
N LEU A 67 10.21 -1.09 4.97
CA LEU A 67 9.42 -0.31 5.92
C LEU A 67 10.31 0.57 6.80
N SER A 68 11.44 0.04 7.28
CA SER A 68 12.40 0.81 8.10
C SER A 68 13.02 1.96 7.30
N GLU A 69 13.42 1.69 6.05
CA GLU A 69 13.97 2.69 5.12
C GLU A 69 12.96 3.82 4.87
N PHE A 70 11.69 3.50 4.63
CA PHE A 70 10.64 4.48 4.41
C PHE A 70 10.31 5.27 5.69
N LEU A 71 9.96 4.59 6.79
CA LEU A 71 9.47 5.25 8.01
C LEU A 71 10.54 6.08 8.71
N SER A 72 11.84 5.77 8.51
CA SER A 72 12.94 6.59 9.05
C SER A 72 12.96 8.03 8.51
N ARG A 73 12.25 8.29 7.41
CA ARG A 73 12.16 9.59 6.72
C ARG A 73 10.82 10.28 6.90
N VAL A 74 9.87 9.64 7.58
CA VAL A 74 8.52 10.16 7.82
C VAL A 74 8.49 10.98 9.11
N SER A 75 7.86 12.15 9.06
CA SER A 75 7.41 12.89 10.24
C SER A 75 5.95 13.29 10.09
N TYR A 76 5.29 13.61 11.20
CA TYR A 76 3.90 14.05 11.19
C TYR A 76 3.59 15.00 12.34
N GLU A 77 2.70 15.96 12.09
CA GLU A 77 2.31 17.00 13.04
C GLU A 77 0.79 17.20 13.00
N PRO A 78 0.07 16.87 14.09
CA PRO A 78 -1.32 17.29 14.26
C PRO A 78 -1.37 18.81 14.44
N LYS A 79 -2.20 19.49 13.66
CA LYS A 79 -2.38 20.96 13.72
C LYS A 79 -3.78 21.27 14.24
N ASP A 80 -3.88 22.30 15.09
CA ASP A 80 -5.14 22.90 15.54
C ASP A 80 -4.98 24.42 15.45
N THR A 81 -5.38 25.01 14.32
CA THR A 81 -5.22 26.44 14.04
C THR A 81 -6.59 27.06 13.78
N ASN A 82 -6.96 28.07 14.55
CA ASN A 82 -8.25 28.77 14.39
C ASN A 82 -9.48 27.83 14.36
N SER A 83 -9.45 26.76 15.17
CA SER A 83 -10.48 25.70 15.20
C SER A 83 -10.56 24.81 13.95
N VAL A 84 -9.59 24.94 13.02
CA VAL A 84 -9.39 24.00 11.92
C VAL A 84 -8.33 22.99 12.36
N ARG A 85 -8.72 21.72 12.40
CA ARG A 85 -7.85 20.61 12.77
C ARG A 85 -7.41 19.86 11.52
N SER A 86 -6.15 19.49 11.47
CA SER A 86 -5.58 18.69 10.37
C SER A 86 -4.42 17.82 10.88
N ILE A 87 -3.97 16.91 10.03
CA ILE A 87 -2.70 16.20 10.19
C ILE A 87 -1.82 16.53 8.99
N ALA A 88 -0.64 17.09 9.24
CA ALA A 88 0.39 17.26 8.24
C ALA A 88 1.33 16.05 8.30
N LEU A 89 1.48 15.37 7.18
CA LEU A 89 2.43 14.30 6.96
C LEU A 89 3.57 14.86 6.12
N SER A 90 4.80 14.52 6.47
CA SER A 90 6.01 15.03 5.84
C SER A 90 6.98 13.88 5.54
N PHE A 91 7.81 14.06 4.52
CA PHE A 91 8.83 13.09 4.10
C PHE A 91 10.15 13.83 3.80
N ASP A 92 11.26 13.39 4.40
CA ASP A 92 12.57 14.06 4.28
C ASP A 92 12.54 15.58 4.60
N ASN A 93 11.72 15.96 5.59
CA ASN A 93 11.47 17.35 5.99
C ASN A 93 10.75 18.22 4.94
N HIS A 94 10.16 17.63 3.92
CA HIS A 94 9.22 18.28 3.00
C HIS A 94 7.79 17.95 3.37
N ASP A 95 6.87 18.90 3.19
CA ASP A 95 5.44 18.64 3.36
C ASP A 95 4.98 17.65 2.29
N LEU A 96 4.25 16.61 2.67
CA LEU A 96 3.78 15.58 1.75
C LEU A 96 2.28 15.71 1.53
N VAL A 97 1.49 15.48 2.58
CA VAL A 97 0.03 15.62 2.54
C VAL A 97 -0.48 16.24 3.84
N GLU A 98 -1.30 17.27 3.74
CA GLU A 98 -2.13 17.78 4.82
C GLU A 98 -3.59 17.34 4.63
N LEU A 99 -4.14 16.63 5.60
CA LEU A 99 -5.55 16.20 5.60
C LEU A 99 -6.33 16.95 6.67
N LEU A 100 -7.36 17.68 6.26
CA LEU A 100 -8.25 18.38 7.20
C LEU A 100 -9.27 17.42 7.82
N LEU A 101 -9.57 17.64 9.10
CA LEU A 101 -10.61 16.92 9.82
C LEU A 101 -11.99 17.32 9.28
N PRO A 102 -12.80 16.40 8.74
CA PRO A 102 -14.18 16.71 8.35
C PRO A 102 -15.03 17.07 9.57
N SER A 103 -15.99 17.98 9.38
CA SER A 103 -16.94 18.35 10.44
C SER A 103 -18.01 17.26 10.65
N ASP A 104 -18.56 17.18 11.86
CA ASP A 104 -19.65 16.24 12.16
C ASP A 104 -20.88 16.44 11.26
N ALA A 105 -21.15 17.70 10.87
CA ALA A 105 -22.23 18.02 9.94
C ALA A 105 -21.96 17.42 8.54
N LEU A 106 -20.73 17.54 8.04
CA LEU A 106 -20.34 16.94 6.77
C LEU A 106 -20.42 15.40 6.82
N LEU A 107 -20.02 14.77 7.93
CA LEU A 107 -20.16 13.32 8.09
C LEU A 107 -21.63 12.87 8.04
N ALA A 108 -22.52 13.63 8.69
CA ALA A 108 -23.96 13.37 8.64
C ALA A 108 -24.55 13.54 7.23
N GLU A 109 -24.10 14.54 6.48
CA GLU A 109 -24.47 14.73 5.09
C GLU A 109 -24.00 13.56 4.20
N GLN A 110 -22.74 13.15 4.34
CA GLN A 110 -22.14 12.05 3.58
C GLN A 110 -22.82 10.69 3.80
N CYS A 111 -23.56 10.52 4.90
CA CYS A 111 -24.34 9.30 5.14
C CYS A 111 -25.41 9.05 4.06
N SER A 112 -25.91 10.07 3.34
CA SER A 112 -26.84 9.85 2.21
C SER A 112 -26.19 9.03 1.11
N HIS A 113 -24.99 9.41 0.67
CA HIS A 113 -24.24 8.65 -0.33
C HIS A 113 -24.07 7.20 0.10
N VAL A 114 -23.64 6.95 1.34
CA VAL A 114 -23.40 5.58 1.84
C VAL A 114 -24.67 4.72 1.78
N ARG A 115 -25.85 5.31 2.07
CA ARG A 115 -27.14 4.60 1.93
C ARG A 115 -27.49 4.36 0.46
N ASP A 116 -27.28 5.35 -0.41
CA ASP A 116 -27.58 5.23 -1.84
C ASP A 116 -26.70 4.16 -2.51
N TYR A 117 -25.44 4.02 -2.08
CA TYR A 117 -24.53 2.97 -2.54
C TYR A 117 -24.93 1.55 -2.09
N ALA A 118 -25.84 1.40 -1.13
CA ALA A 118 -26.24 0.09 -0.61
C ALA A 118 -26.94 -0.79 -1.67
N ASP A 119 -27.57 -0.18 -2.68
CA ASP A 119 -28.22 -0.90 -3.77
C ASP A 119 -27.22 -1.73 -4.61
N LEU A 120 -25.94 -1.34 -4.63
CA LEU A 120 -24.90 -2.04 -5.40
C LEU A 120 -24.32 -3.28 -4.67
N ARG A 121 -24.74 -3.55 -3.42
CA ARG A 121 -24.18 -4.66 -2.62
C ARG A 121 -24.44 -6.02 -3.23
N GLY A 122 -25.57 -6.19 -3.92
CA GLY A 122 -25.90 -7.42 -4.63
C GLY A 122 -24.85 -7.76 -5.70
N ASP A 123 -24.48 -6.76 -6.50
CA ASP A 123 -23.54 -6.94 -7.62
C ASP A 123 -22.08 -6.91 -7.19
N ARG A 124 -21.74 -6.11 -6.17
CA ARG A 124 -20.36 -5.87 -5.75
C ARG A 124 -19.91 -6.72 -4.58
N GLY A 125 -20.80 -7.47 -3.93
CA GLY A 125 -20.52 -8.17 -2.68
C GLY A 125 -19.36 -9.16 -2.75
N ALA A 126 -19.31 -9.99 -3.80
CA ALA A 126 -18.23 -10.96 -3.98
C ALA A 126 -16.86 -10.27 -4.13
N GLU A 127 -16.82 -9.21 -4.95
CA GLU A 127 -15.62 -8.39 -5.15
C GLU A 127 -15.20 -7.67 -3.86
N ILE A 128 -16.16 -7.15 -3.08
CA ILE A 128 -15.88 -6.48 -1.81
C ILE A 128 -15.17 -7.41 -0.83
N VAL A 129 -15.63 -8.66 -0.74
CA VAL A 129 -15.12 -9.69 0.18
C VAL A 129 -13.72 -10.17 -0.23
N SER A 130 -13.46 -10.38 -1.52
CA SER A 130 -12.13 -10.76 -1.99
C SER A 130 -11.10 -9.62 -1.90
N GLN A 131 -11.55 -8.38 -1.79
CA GLN A 131 -10.71 -7.20 -1.58
C GLN A 131 -10.49 -6.85 -0.09
N LEU A 132 -10.83 -7.72 0.87
CA LEU A 132 -10.60 -7.43 2.29
C LEU A 132 -9.12 -7.34 2.67
N GLY A 133 -8.27 -8.13 1.99
CA GLY A 133 -6.82 -7.99 2.03
C GLY A 133 -6.28 -7.12 0.90
N PHE A 134 -4.99 -7.22 0.63
CA PHE A 134 -4.34 -6.55 -0.50
C PHE A 134 -4.79 -7.15 -1.84
N PRO A 135 -5.45 -6.38 -2.73
CA PRO A 135 -6.08 -6.91 -3.95
C PRO A 135 -5.09 -7.03 -5.13
N THR A 136 -3.92 -7.63 -4.91
CA THR A 136 -2.82 -7.72 -5.88
C THR A 136 -3.24 -8.41 -7.19
N GLU A 137 -4.06 -9.46 -7.08
CA GLU A 137 -4.54 -10.27 -8.20
C GLU A 137 -5.34 -9.45 -9.21
N TYR A 138 -6.02 -8.39 -8.76
CA TYR A 138 -6.80 -7.52 -9.64
C TYR A 138 -5.92 -6.69 -10.56
N PHE A 139 -4.80 -6.17 -10.03
CA PHE A 139 -3.80 -5.48 -10.86
C PHE A 139 -3.06 -6.48 -11.77
N SER A 140 -2.75 -7.68 -11.27
CA SER A 140 -2.15 -8.75 -12.08
C SER A 140 -3.00 -9.13 -13.28
N MET A 141 -4.32 -9.22 -13.13
CA MET A 141 -5.25 -9.49 -14.22
C MET A 141 -5.14 -8.46 -15.36
N ILE A 142 -5.00 -7.17 -15.03
CA ILE A 142 -4.95 -6.09 -16.02
C ILE A 142 -3.60 -6.07 -16.76
N LEU A 143 -2.50 -6.31 -16.04
CA LEU A 143 -1.16 -6.32 -16.62
C LEU A 143 -0.72 -7.71 -17.11
N GLY A 144 -1.56 -8.74 -17.05
CA GLY A 144 -1.21 -10.10 -17.45
C GLY A 144 -0.10 -10.74 -16.58
N MET A 145 0.10 -10.27 -15.35
CA MET A 145 1.20 -10.73 -14.50
C MET A 145 0.93 -12.13 -13.94
N HIS A 146 1.98 -12.95 -13.88
CA HIS A 146 1.98 -14.25 -13.23
C HIS A 146 3.01 -14.31 -12.11
N VAL A 147 2.62 -14.80 -10.92
CA VAL A 147 3.47 -14.81 -9.70
C VAL A 147 4.81 -15.53 -9.88
N ALA A 148 4.88 -16.54 -10.75
CA ALA A 148 6.15 -17.24 -11.01
C ALA A 148 7.17 -16.41 -11.81
N GLN A 149 6.69 -15.42 -12.57
CA GLN A 149 7.49 -14.57 -13.47
C GLN A 149 7.68 -13.15 -12.92
N HIS A 150 6.77 -12.69 -12.05
CA HIS A 150 6.70 -11.31 -11.57
C HIS A 150 6.84 -11.23 -10.03
N LYS A 151 7.82 -11.96 -9.47
CA LYS A 151 7.98 -12.10 -8.01
C LYS A 151 8.37 -10.77 -7.38
N SER A 152 9.33 -10.06 -7.97
CA SER A 152 9.78 -8.75 -7.49
C SER A 152 8.71 -7.68 -7.67
N THR A 153 7.91 -7.77 -8.73
CA THR A 153 6.77 -6.88 -8.95
C THR A 153 5.66 -7.08 -7.91
N VAL A 154 5.30 -8.34 -7.62
CA VAL A 154 4.34 -8.66 -6.55
C VAL A 154 4.85 -8.20 -5.18
N GLU A 155 6.16 -8.36 -4.93
CA GLU A 155 6.80 -7.86 -3.71
C GLU A 155 6.80 -6.33 -3.64
N LEU A 156 7.02 -5.63 -4.76
CA LEU A 156 6.92 -4.16 -4.85
C LEU A 156 5.49 -3.66 -4.57
N ILE A 157 4.47 -4.32 -5.11
CA ILE A 157 3.07 -4.03 -4.82
C ILE A 157 2.81 -4.18 -3.32
N THR A 158 3.24 -5.30 -2.75
CA THR A 158 3.03 -5.59 -1.32
C THR A 158 3.74 -4.57 -0.43
N ALA A 159 5.01 -4.23 -0.72
CA ALA A 159 5.76 -3.21 0.01
C ALA A 159 5.08 -1.84 -0.06
N THR A 160 4.56 -1.48 -1.24
CA THR A 160 3.81 -0.24 -1.47
C THR A 160 2.54 -0.18 -0.61
N GLN A 161 1.75 -1.27 -0.60
CA GLN A 161 0.51 -1.35 0.17
C GLN A 161 0.78 -1.31 1.68
N VAL A 162 1.81 -2.00 2.16
CA VAL A 162 2.18 -1.98 3.58
C VAL A 162 2.57 -0.56 4.02
N VAL A 163 3.39 0.13 3.24
CA VAL A 163 3.77 1.53 3.53
C VAL A 163 2.55 2.45 3.51
N ALA A 164 1.70 2.34 2.48
CA ALA A 164 0.45 3.08 2.36
C ALA A 164 -0.47 2.89 3.58
N ALA A 165 -0.64 1.65 4.02
CA ALA A 165 -1.44 1.31 5.19
C ALA A 165 -0.90 1.96 6.47
N HIS A 166 0.44 1.95 6.68
CA HIS A 166 1.05 2.59 7.85
C HIS A 166 0.81 4.10 7.87
N MET A 167 1.00 4.79 6.75
CA MET A 167 0.74 6.22 6.64
C MET A 167 -0.74 6.55 6.87
N ALA A 168 -1.66 5.74 6.33
CA ALA A 168 -3.08 5.89 6.59
C ALA A 168 -3.44 5.70 8.08
N MET A 169 -2.80 4.75 8.79
CA MET A 169 -3.02 4.55 10.23
C MET A 169 -2.55 5.73 11.07
N ILE A 170 -1.41 6.36 10.73
CA ILE A 170 -0.93 7.58 11.40
C ILE A 170 -1.99 8.68 11.28
N ALA A 171 -2.48 8.94 10.06
CA ALA A 171 -3.51 9.95 9.83
C ALA A 171 -4.83 9.63 10.57
N LYS A 172 -5.28 8.37 10.52
CA LYS A 172 -6.50 7.91 11.24
C LYS A 172 -6.41 8.10 12.73
N HIS A 173 -5.23 7.85 13.32
CA HIS A 173 -5.02 8.08 14.74
C HIS A 173 -5.17 9.56 15.10
N ALA A 174 -4.54 10.45 14.33
CA ALA A 174 -4.59 11.89 14.57
C ALA A 174 -6.00 12.48 14.38
N LEU A 175 -6.74 12.02 13.35
CA LEU A 175 -8.03 12.60 12.98
C LEU A 175 -9.22 11.94 13.70
N ALA A 176 -9.11 10.69 14.14
CA ALA A 176 -10.09 10.00 14.97
C ALA A 176 -11.56 10.07 14.47
N VAL A 177 -11.77 9.99 13.16
CA VAL A 177 -13.11 10.12 12.53
C VAL A 177 -13.97 8.87 12.71
N ARG A 178 -15.23 9.08 13.11
CA ARG A 178 -16.26 8.03 13.29
C ARG A 178 -16.69 7.42 11.97
N ARG A 179 -16.99 6.11 11.98
CA ARG A 179 -17.48 5.36 10.83
C ARG A 179 -18.95 5.67 10.51
N PRO A 180 -19.42 5.41 9.27
CA PRO A 180 -20.80 5.72 8.86
C PRO A 180 -21.88 5.10 9.76
N ASP A 181 -21.71 3.84 10.17
CA ASP A 181 -22.62 3.11 11.06
C ASP A 181 -22.71 3.70 12.48
N GLN A 182 -21.73 4.51 12.88
CA GLN A 182 -21.71 5.19 14.17
C GLN A 182 -22.38 6.58 14.13
N ILE A 183 -22.66 7.11 12.93
CA ILE A 183 -23.32 8.39 12.70
C ILE A 183 -24.79 8.18 12.32
N ASP A 184 -25.08 7.23 11.43
CA ASP A 184 -26.43 6.89 11.00
C ASP A 184 -26.73 5.39 11.18
N GLY A 185 -27.57 5.07 12.17
CA GLY A 185 -27.95 3.70 12.49
C GLY A 185 -28.76 2.96 11.40
N ARG A 186 -29.12 3.65 10.30
CA ARG A 186 -29.71 3.01 9.10
C ARG A 186 -28.65 2.41 8.19
N ILE A 187 -27.37 2.76 8.37
CA ILE A 187 -26.26 2.17 7.65
C ILE A 187 -25.86 0.89 8.38
N LEU A 188 -26.18 -0.24 7.77
CA LEU A 188 -25.80 -1.57 8.26
C LEU A 188 -24.70 -2.13 7.34
N PRO A 189 -23.42 -2.08 7.75
CA PRO A 189 -22.31 -2.54 6.91
C PRO A 189 -22.41 -4.02 6.55
N MET A 190 -21.99 -4.38 5.34
CA MET A 190 -22.04 -5.78 4.86
C MET A 190 -20.79 -6.60 5.21
N ILE A 191 -19.78 -5.95 5.78
CA ILE A 191 -18.54 -6.55 6.27
C ILE A 191 -18.28 -6.04 7.71
N PRO A 192 -17.48 -6.74 8.52
CA PRO A 192 -17.12 -6.26 9.84
C PRO A 192 -16.46 -4.87 9.78
N THR A 193 -17.02 -3.90 10.53
CA THR A 193 -16.44 -2.56 10.66
C THR A 193 -15.08 -2.67 11.36
N PRO A 194 -13.98 -2.16 10.76
CA PRO A 194 -12.67 -2.21 11.40
C PRO A 194 -12.60 -1.37 12.69
N GLY A 195 -11.79 -1.81 13.66
CA GLY A 195 -11.64 -1.18 14.99
C GLY A 195 -10.83 0.12 15.04
N HIS A 196 -10.82 0.91 13.96
CA HIS A 196 -10.10 2.17 13.84
C HIS A 196 -10.88 3.20 13.00
N GLY A 197 -10.48 4.47 13.05
CA GLY A 197 -11.16 5.58 12.39
C GLY A 197 -11.35 5.39 10.88
N SER A 198 -12.34 6.09 10.30
CA SER A 198 -12.70 5.98 8.88
C SER A 198 -11.74 6.75 7.96
N PHE A 199 -11.27 7.93 8.38
CA PHE A 199 -10.60 8.86 7.48
C PHE A 199 -9.08 8.89 7.68
N PRO A 200 -8.25 8.78 6.63
CA PRO A 200 -8.58 8.47 5.22
C PRO A 200 -8.88 6.97 4.99
N SER A 201 -9.44 6.58 3.85
CA SER A 201 -9.65 5.16 3.47
C SER A 201 -8.31 4.49 3.14
N ALA A 202 -7.93 3.44 3.90
CA ALA A 202 -6.67 2.73 3.70
C ALA A 202 -6.65 1.97 2.36
N HIS A 203 -7.74 1.29 2.00
CA HIS A 203 -7.88 0.64 0.69
C HIS A 203 -7.74 1.60 -0.48
N ALA A 204 -8.24 2.83 -0.36
CA ALA A 204 -8.04 3.86 -1.39
C ALA A 204 -6.58 4.32 -1.44
N THR A 205 -5.93 4.54 -0.28
CA THR A 205 -4.50 4.87 -0.20
C THR A 205 -3.63 3.79 -0.84
N GLU A 206 -3.88 2.53 -0.51
CA GLU A 206 -3.17 1.37 -1.05
C GLU A 206 -3.36 1.26 -2.57
N ALA A 207 -4.61 1.34 -3.05
CA ALA A 207 -4.92 1.20 -4.47
C ALA A 207 -4.30 2.31 -5.33
N TYR A 208 -4.37 3.57 -4.89
CA TYR A 208 -3.79 4.69 -5.63
C TYR A 208 -2.25 4.73 -5.57
N ALA A 209 -1.66 4.27 -4.46
CA ALA A 209 -0.21 4.09 -4.39
C ALA A 209 0.28 3.01 -5.36
N VAL A 210 -0.39 1.85 -5.39
CA VAL A 210 -0.09 0.76 -6.32
C VAL A 210 -0.31 1.17 -7.77
N LEU A 211 -1.43 1.83 -8.08
CA LEU A 211 -1.71 2.40 -9.40
C LEU A 211 -0.53 3.28 -9.87
N THR A 212 -0.12 4.23 -9.04
CA THR A 212 0.97 5.17 -9.37
C THR A 212 2.28 4.44 -9.67
N VAL A 213 2.65 3.46 -8.84
CA VAL A 213 3.89 2.68 -9.00
C VAL A 213 3.82 1.78 -10.24
N LEU A 214 2.70 1.10 -10.46
CA LEU A 214 2.53 0.18 -11.59
C LEU A 214 2.38 0.90 -12.93
N GLU A 215 1.80 2.09 -12.97
CA GLU A 215 1.75 2.92 -14.18
C GLU A 215 3.18 3.26 -14.67
N ALA A 216 4.05 3.71 -13.76
CA ALA A 216 5.45 3.97 -14.07
C ALA A 216 6.22 2.69 -14.44
N LEU A 217 5.97 1.58 -13.74
CA LEU A 217 6.63 0.30 -14.03
C LEU A 217 6.21 -0.25 -15.39
N ALA A 218 4.92 -0.28 -15.71
CA ALA A 218 4.40 -0.75 -16.99
C ALA A 218 4.89 0.11 -18.16
N THR A 219 4.98 1.43 -17.96
CA THR A 219 5.59 2.35 -18.92
C THR A 219 7.07 2.00 -19.14
N SER A 220 7.81 1.75 -18.06
CA SER A 220 9.25 1.39 -18.12
C SER A 220 9.48 0.02 -18.76
N TRP A 221 8.61 -0.95 -18.48
CA TRP A 221 8.62 -2.25 -19.13
C TRP A 221 8.47 -2.10 -20.63
N GLY A 222 7.60 -1.20 -21.11
CA GLY A 222 7.23 -1.05 -22.52
C GLY A 222 6.63 -2.31 -23.13
N GLY A 223 6.44 -2.33 -24.45
CA GLY A 223 5.97 -3.53 -25.18
C GLY A 223 4.46 -3.78 -25.17
N PHE A 224 3.69 -3.00 -24.41
CA PHE A 224 2.23 -2.99 -24.49
C PHE A 224 1.76 -1.98 -25.54
N GLU A 225 1.32 -2.46 -26.71
CA GLU A 225 0.68 -1.59 -27.71
C GLU A 225 -0.65 -0.99 -27.20
N ASP A 226 -1.28 -1.64 -26.21
CA ASP A 226 -2.52 -1.26 -25.56
C ASP A 226 -2.31 -0.63 -24.17
N LEU A 227 -1.12 -0.09 -23.87
CA LEU A 227 -0.77 0.44 -22.55
C LEU A 227 -1.79 1.47 -22.04
N ASP A 228 -2.23 2.40 -22.90
CA ASP A 228 -3.21 3.43 -22.52
C ASP A 228 -4.52 2.82 -22.00
N ASN A 229 -5.02 1.77 -22.66
CA ASN A 229 -6.21 1.05 -22.20
C ASN A 229 -5.97 0.35 -20.86
N ARG A 230 -4.78 -0.22 -20.66
CA ARG A 230 -4.41 -0.86 -19.38
C ARG A 230 -4.33 0.16 -18.25
N ILE A 231 -3.76 1.34 -18.49
CA ILE A 231 -3.71 2.42 -17.52
C ILE A 231 -5.13 2.87 -17.15
N VAL A 232 -6.00 3.10 -18.14
CA VAL A 232 -7.42 3.42 -17.90
C VAL A 232 -8.11 2.34 -17.06
N MET A 233 -7.88 1.06 -17.35
CA MET A 233 -8.43 -0.04 -16.54
C MET A 233 -7.87 -0.09 -15.12
N MET A 234 -6.57 0.18 -14.92
CA MET A 234 -5.97 0.24 -13.58
C MET A 234 -6.52 1.42 -12.77
N ARG A 235 -6.75 2.58 -13.41
CA ARG A 235 -7.42 3.73 -12.80
C ARG A 235 -8.84 3.38 -12.36
N GLY A 236 -9.63 2.79 -13.24
CA GLY A 236 -10.97 2.31 -12.93
C GLY A 236 -11.01 1.22 -11.85
N LEU A 237 -9.98 0.38 -11.78
CA LEU A 237 -9.83 -0.60 -10.70
C LEU A 237 -9.55 0.08 -9.35
N ALA A 238 -8.66 1.06 -9.30
CA ALA A 238 -8.37 1.81 -8.07
C ALA A 238 -9.63 2.53 -7.55
N GLU A 239 -10.41 3.13 -8.47
CA GLU A 239 -11.73 3.69 -8.14
C GLU A 239 -12.67 2.63 -7.56
N ARG A 240 -12.82 1.47 -8.24
CA ARG A 240 -13.68 0.39 -7.77
C ARG A 240 -13.30 -0.07 -6.38
N ILE A 241 -12.02 -0.29 -6.09
CA ILE A 241 -11.54 -0.72 -4.76
C ILE A 241 -11.94 0.31 -3.69
N ALA A 242 -11.76 1.60 -3.98
CA ALA A 242 -12.12 2.69 -3.08
C ALA A 242 -13.64 2.77 -2.84
N VAL A 243 -14.42 2.87 -3.91
CA VAL A 243 -15.90 2.99 -3.88
C VAL A 243 -16.55 1.75 -3.26
N ASN A 244 -15.96 0.56 -3.45
CA ASN A 244 -16.44 -0.67 -2.83
C ASN A 244 -16.47 -0.61 -1.30
N ARG A 245 -15.66 0.25 -0.69
CA ARG A 245 -15.74 0.48 0.77
C ARG A 245 -16.96 1.33 1.18
N THR A 246 -17.38 2.27 0.32
CA THR A 246 -18.64 3.01 0.49
C THR A 246 -19.84 2.07 0.31
N VAL A 247 -19.83 1.25 -0.74
CA VAL A 247 -20.85 0.20 -0.98
C VAL A 247 -20.97 -0.74 0.21
N ALA A 248 -19.83 -1.15 0.77
CA ALA A 248 -19.80 -2.01 1.94
C ALA A 248 -20.34 -1.34 3.22
N GLY A 249 -20.54 -0.02 3.22
CA GLY A 249 -21.05 0.76 4.35
C GLY A 249 -20.00 1.17 5.38
N VAL A 250 -18.70 1.02 5.08
CA VAL A 250 -17.63 1.24 6.07
C VAL A 250 -16.86 2.54 5.88
N HIS A 251 -16.98 3.20 4.73
CA HIS A 251 -16.29 4.45 4.42
C HIS A 251 -17.24 5.47 3.78
N TYR A 252 -16.95 6.76 3.96
CA TYR A 252 -17.61 7.84 3.23
C TYR A 252 -16.88 8.10 1.90
N PRO A 253 -17.53 8.68 0.87
CA PRO A 253 -16.85 9.15 -0.33
C PRO A 253 -15.64 10.07 -0.04
N ILE A 254 -15.74 11.00 0.92
CA ILE A 254 -14.61 11.85 1.33
C ILE A 254 -13.41 11.06 1.89
N ASP A 255 -13.61 9.87 2.47
CA ASP A 255 -12.51 9.01 2.92
C ASP A 255 -11.70 8.52 1.72
N SER A 256 -12.36 8.25 0.59
CA SER A 256 -11.74 7.79 -0.66
C SER A 256 -10.95 8.89 -1.33
N TRP A 257 -11.46 10.13 -1.34
CA TRP A 257 -10.71 11.31 -1.79
C TRP A 257 -9.40 11.52 -1.01
N ALA A 258 -9.48 11.49 0.31
CA ALA A 258 -8.31 11.62 1.17
C ALA A 258 -7.35 10.44 0.99
N GLY A 259 -7.90 9.23 0.82
CA GLY A 259 -7.13 8.02 0.56
C GLY A 259 -6.37 8.10 -0.76
N ALA A 260 -7.04 8.45 -1.86
CA ALA A 260 -6.44 8.61 -3.18
C ALA A 260 -5.35 9.70 -3.20
N THR A 261 -5.59 10.82 -2.51
CA THR A 261 -4.62 11.90 -2.30
C THR A 261 -3.34 11.38 -1.65
N LEU A 262 -3.48 10.73 -0.50
CA LEU A 262 -2.35 10.16 0.25
C LEU A 262 -1.64 9.05 -0.54
N GLY A 263 -2.42 8.17 -1.21
CA GLY A 263 -1.89 7.06 -1.98
C GLY A 263 -1.03 7.52 -3.16
N THR A 264 -1.53 8.50 -3.92
CA THR A 264 -0.80 9.07 -5.06
C THR A 264 0.52 9.69 -4.62
N ALA A 265 0.52 10.46 -3.53
CA ALA A 265 1.74 11.06 -2.97
C ALA A 265 2.76 9.99 -2.53
N ILE A 266 2.30 8.94 -1.83
CA ILE A 266 3.14 7.81 -1.40
C ILE A 266 3.72 7.05 -2.60
N GLY A 267 2.92 6.80 -3.64
CA GLY A 267 3.39 6.15 -4.86
C GLY A 267 4.53 6.92 -5.51
N LYS A 268 4.43 8.26 -5.60
CA LYS A 268 5.49 9.12 -6.12
C LYS A 268 6.75 9.13 -5.24
N ILE A 269 6.59 9.04 -3.91
CA ILE A 269 7.73 8.85 -3.01
C ILE A 269 8.42 7.52 -3.30
N ILE A 270 7.67 6.42 -3.41
CA ILE A 270 8.24 5.10 -3.70
C ILE A 270 8.98 5.10 -5.05
N LEU A 271 8.47 5.80 -6.07
CA LEU A 271 9.18 5.97 -7.34
C LEU A 271 10.51 6.72 -7.17
N ASN A 272 10.54 7.80 -6.39
CA ASN A 272 11.78 8.50 -6.08
C ASN A 272 12.76 7.63 -5.28
N LEU A 273 12.29 6.89 -4.28
CA LEU A 273 13.10 5.93 -3.51
C LEU A 273 13.63 4.80 -4.38
N ALA A 274 12.85 4.36 -5.37
CA ALA A 274 13.28 3.37 -6.37
C ALA A 274 14.37 3.91 -7.31
N GLY A 275 14.63 5.22 -7.32
CA GLY A 275 15.56 5.85 -8.25
C GLY A 275 14.95 6.12 -9.63
N HIS A 276 13.63 6.05 -9.77
CA HIS A 276 12.93 6.49 -10.97
C HIS A 276 12.89 8.02 -11.00
N THR A 277 13.81 8.61 -11.77
CA THR A 277 14.05 10.06 -11.78
C THR A 277 12.95 10.82 -12.54
N GLY A 278 12.80 12.11 -12.23
CA GLY A 278 11.89 13.00 -12.95
C GLY A 278 10.43 12.93 -12.51
N VAL A 279 10.12 12.28 -11.38
CA VAL A 279 8.78 12.25 -10.77
C VAL A 279 8.72 13.25 -9.60
N PRO A 280 8.29 14.50 -9.83
CA PRO A 280 8.04 15.41 -8.72
C PRO A 280 6.93 14.87 -7.83
N VAL A 281 7.09 14.99 -6.52
CA VAL A 281 6.05 14.71 -5.53
C VAL A 281 5.35 16.03 -5.24
N GLU A 282 4.07 16.13 -5.54
CA GLU A 282 3.30 17.32 -5.16
C GLU A 282 3.05 17.32 -3.65
N GLU A 283 3.20 18.49 -3.05
CA GLU A 283 2.76 18.76 -1.69
C GLU A 283 1.26 19.03 -1.75
N LEU A 284 0.45 18.15 -1.17
CA LEU A 284 -1.01 18.19 -1.33
C LEU A 284 -1.71 18.57 -0.03
N ARG A 285 -2.79 19.34 -0.15
CA ARG A 285 -3.72 19.64 0.95
C ARG A 285 -5.12 19.25 0.53
N TYR A 286 -5.81 18.45 1.34
CA TYR A 286 -7.19 18.04 1.07
C TYR A 286 -8.15 18.57 2.14
N GLU A 287 -9.13 19.34 1.66
CA GLU A 287 -10.25 19.90 2.41
C GLU A 287 -11.54 19.15 2.04
N PRO A 288 -12.08 18.31 2.94
CA PRO A 288 -13.29 17.53 2.64
C PRO A 288 -14.52 18.40 2.37
N GLN A 289 -15.23 18.08 1.28
CA GLN A 289 -16.50 18.72 0.90
C GLN A 289 -17.58 17.66 0.68
N ASN A 290 -18.85 18.07 0.69
CA ASN A 290 -19.97 17.14 0.51
C ASN A 290 -20.15 16.75 -0.96
N GLN A 291 -19.34 15.79 -1.41
CA GLN A 291 -19.29 15.31 -2.79
C GLN A 291 -19.12 13.79 -2.83
N ASP A 292 -19.41 13.19 -3.98
CA ASP A 292 -19.10 11.79 -4.23
C ASP A 292 -17.64 11.62 -4.69
N PHE A 293 -17.14 10.38 -4.76
CA PHE A 293 -15.80 10.06 -5.25
C PHE A 293 -15.87 9.39 -6.63
N SER A 294 -15.16 9.96 -7.59
CA SER A 294 -14.85 9.35 -8.88
C SER A 294 -13.40 9.62 -9.23
N ASP A 295 -12.77 8.72 -9.96
CA ASP A 295 -11.39 8.92 -10.41
C ASP A 295 -11.27 10.02 -11.47
N PHE A 296 -12.33 10.19 -12.26
CA PHE A 296 -12.44 11.29 -13.21
C PHE A 296 -12.36 12.64 -12.48
N ASP A 297 -13.16 12.86 -11.45
CA ASP A 297 -13.11 14.10 -10.69
C ASP A 297 -11.81 14.25 -9.91
N PHE A 298 -11.29 13.16 -9.34
CA PHE A 298 -9.99 13.16 -8.66
C PHE A 298 -8.86 13.64 -9.57
N SER A 299 -8.82 13.15 -10.82
CA SER A 299 -7.76 13.46 -11.77
C SER A 299 -7.97 14.79 -12.51
N GLN A 300 -9.20 15.16 -12.86
CA GLN A 300 -9.50 16.31 -13.71
C GLN A 300 -10.01 17.53 -12.93
N ASN A 301 -10.73 17.30 -11.83
CA ASN A 301 -11.51 18.34 -11.14
C ASN A 301 -11.08 18.54 -9.67
N GLY A 302 -9.98 17.92 -9.23
CA GLY A 302 -9.54 17.92 -7.83
C GLY A 302 -9.51 19.30 -7.18
N GLY A 303 -9.05 20.33 -7.91
CA GLY A 303 -9.03 21.72 -7.45
C GLY A 303 -10.38 22.27 -6.99
N THR A 304 -11.46 21.92 -7.70
CA THR A 304 -12.83 22.32 -7.35
C THR A 304 -13.44 21.44 -6.26
N MET A 305 -12.82 20.29 -5.99
CA MET A 305 -13.26 19.25 -5.08
C MET A 305 -12.44 19.22 -3.77
N GLY A 306 -11.77 20.34 -3.44
CA GLY A 306 -11.05 20.52 -2.18
C GLY A 306 -9.61 19.99 -2.16
N LEU A 307 -9.06 19.54 -3.29
CA LEU A 307 -7.66 19.16 -3.41
C LEU A 307 -6.81 20.35 -3.89
N HIS A 308 -5.78 20.68 -3.14
CA HIS A 308 -4.88 21.80 -3.44
C HIS A 308 -3.44 21.30 -3.57
N SER A 309 -2.73 21.76 -4.60
CA SER A 309 -1.28 21.61 -4.71
C SER A 309 -0.61 22.85 -4.14
N CYS A 310 0.25 22.65 -3.14
CA CYS A 310 0.92 23.71 -2.39
C CYS A 310 2.38 23.89 -2.79
N GLY A 311 2.95 22.90 -3.50
CA GLY A 311 4.34 22.86 -3.87
C GLY A 311 4.69 21.54 -4.52
N GLN A 312 5.98 21.34 -4.77
CA GLN A 312 6.52 20.05 -5.18
C GLN A 312 7.96 19.89 -4.69
N PHE A 313 8.36 18.66 -4.43
CA PHE A 313 9.72 18.32 -4.07
C PHE A 313 10.16 17.01 -4.73
N GLN A 314 11.43 16.68 -4.55
CA GLN A 314 12.00 15.39 -4.93
C GLN A 314 12.83 14.86 -3.75
N THR A 315 12.77 13.56 -3.53
CA THR A 315 13.60 12.86 -2.54
C THR A 315 14.66 12.00 -3.23
N SER A 316 15.71 11.69 -2.47
CA SER A 316 16.80 10.82 -2.91
C SER A 316 16.41 9.34 -2.90
N ALA A 317 16.95 8.61 -3.88
CA ALA A 317 16.83 7.17 -3.97
C ALA A 317 17.27 6.46 -2.68
N ALA A 318 16.74 5.27 -2.46
CA ALA A 318 16.99 4.48 -1.28
C ALA A 318 17.36 3.04 -1.68
N PRO A 319 18.41 2.48 -1.08
CA PRO A 319 19.07 1.30 -1.61
C PRO A 319 18.16 0.06 -1.68
N HIS A 320 17.27 -0.15 -0.70
CA HIS A 320 16.40 -1.33 -0.73
C HIS A 320 15.27 -1.20 -1.76
N PHE A 321 14.62 -0.04 -1.86
CA PHE A 321 13.62 0.22 -2.91
C PHE A 321 14.24 0.19 -4.32
N SER A 322 15.42 0.78 -4.54
CA SER A 322 16.12 0.68 -5.82
C SER A 322 16.42 -0.76 -6.20
N TRP A 323 16.92 -1.58 -5.26
CA TRP A 323 17.16 -3.00 -5.52
C TRP A 323 15.87 -3.74 -5.93
N LEU A 324 14.74 -3.44 -5.28
CA LEU A 324 13.46 -4.11 -5.59
C LEU A 324 12.95 -3.69 -6.97
N TRP A 325 13.02 -2.40 -7.28
CA TRP A 325 12.62 -1.83 -8.56
C TRP A 325 13.47 -2.37 -9.72
N ASP A 326 14.79 -2.41 -9.58
CA ASP A 326 15.69 -2.91 -10.61
C ASP A 326 15.37 -4.37 -10.97
N ASN A 327 15.04 -5.21 -9.99
CA ASN A 327 14.60 -6.56 -10.26
C ASN A 327 13.22 -6.60 -10.95
N ALA A 328 12.25 -5.79 -10.49
CA ALA A 328 10.93 -5.71 -11.11
C ALA A 328 11.00 -5.24 -12.58
N LEU A 329 11.92 -4.34 -12.93
CA LEU A 329 12.16 -3.92 -14.32
C LEU A 329 12.58 -5.08 -15.24
N THR A 330 13.28 -6.08 -14.71
CA THR A 330 13.70 -7.27 -15.49
C THR A 330 12.57 -8.26 -15.74
N GLU A 331 11.45 -8.14 -15.03
CA GLU A 331 10.25 -8.99 -15.17
C GLU A 331 9.31 -8.49 -16.28
N THR A 332 9.85 -7.78 -17.28
CA THR A 332 9.09 -7.24 -18.41
C THR A 332 8.45 -8.35 -19.26
N GLN A 333 7.26 -8.06 -19.80
CA GLN A 333 6.54 -8.92 -20.73
C GLN A 333 6.91 -8.68 -22.21
N LYS A 334 7.91 -7.84 -22.48
CA LYS A 334 8.46 -7.68 -23.84
C LYS A 334 8.90 -9.04 -24.38
N VAL A 335 8.13 -9.57 -25.34
CA VAL A 335 8.53 -10.68 -26.21
C VAL A 335 9.27 -10.12 -27.41
#